data_AF-A0A5A7SMC4-F1
#
_entry.id   AF-A0A5A7SMC4-F1
#
_cell.length_a   1.000
_cell.length_b   1.000
_cell.length_c   1.000
_cell.angle_alpha   90.00
_cell.angle_beta   90.00
_cell.angle_gamma   90.00
#
_symmetry.space_group_name_H-M   'P 1'
#
loop_
_entity.id
_entity.type
_entity.pdbx_description
1 polymer ?
#
loop_
_entity_poly.entity_id
_entity_poly.type
_entity_poly.pdbx_seq_one_letter_code
_entity_poly.pdbx_strand_id
1 'polypeptide(L)'
;MLVSRPLSLFRRSPSSISMPVAASEGPFSGVFVVKDEEAEAEDSYCWGICKRRSIKKPPFPQDRILTILHSSSQYEETKSTKVWLLPVLDRPLSSNRYYLIKARGKHKG
;
A
#
# COMPACT_ATOMS: atom_id res chain seq x y z
N MET A 1 -17.44 -1.52 -6.42
CA MET A 1 -16.63 -0.66 -7.33
C MET A 1 -15.31 -0.30 -6.65
N LEU A 2 -14.22 -0.07 -7.41
CA LEU A 2 -12.96 0.42 -6.82
C LEU A 2 -12.85 1.93 -6.96
N VAL A 3 -12.57 2.60 -5.85
CA VAL A 3 -12.47 4.07 -5.78
C VAL A 3 -11.03 4.48 -5.58
N SER A 4 -10.50 5.30 -6.49
CA SER A 4 -9.16 5.86 -6.33
C SER A 4 -9.12 6.89 -5.19
N ARG A 5 -8.18 6.75 -4.26
CA ARG A 5 -7.92 7.75 -3.21
C ARG A 5 -6.41 8.06 -3.15
N PRO A 6 -6.02 9.34 -3.03
CA PRO A 6 -4.61 9.70 -2.94
C PRO A 6 -4.01 9.26 -1.60
N LEU A 7 -2.74 8.88 -1.59
CA LEU A 7 -2.03 8.43 -0.38
C LEU A 7 -1.85 9.57 0.63
N SER A 8 -1.62 10.79 0.17
CA SER A 8 -1.50 11.99 1.00
C SER A 8 -2.71 12.21 1.92
N LEU A 9 -3.93 11.92 1.45
CA LEU A 9 -5.16 12.03 2.23
C LEU A 9 -5.10 11.21 3.52
N PHE A 10 -4.62 9.97 3.43
CA PHE A 10 -4.52 9.07 4.59
C PHE A 10 -3.40 9.48 5.56
N ARG A 11 -2.34 10.12 5.04
CA ARG A 11 -1.24 10.64 5.86
C ARG A 11 -1.65 11.89 6.64
N ARG A 12 -2.36 12.81 5.98
CA ARG A 12 -2.92 14.03 6.59
C ARG A 12 -4.01 13.72 7.61
N SER A 13 -4.87 12.74 7.31
CA SER A 13 -6.00 12.37 8.16
C SER A 13 -6.04 10.87 8.42
N PRO A 14 -5.27 10.36 9.41
CA PRO A 14 -5.22 8.92 9.71
C PRO A 14 -6.57 8.28 10.04
N SER A 15 -7.52 9.08 10.56
CA SER A 15 -8.91 8.65 10.83
C SER A 15 -9.65 8.15 9.58
N SER A 16 -9.30 8.66 8.39
CA SER A 16 -9.91 8.29 7.12
C SER A 16 -9.67 6.82 6.74
N ILE A 17 -8.61 6.20 7.28
CA ILE A 17 -8.24 4.80 7.05
C ILE A 17 -9.31 3.85 7.62
N SER A 18 -10.02 4.28 8.66
CA SER A 18 -11.08 3.51 9.33
C SER A 18 -12.46 3.69 8.71
N MET A 19 -12.62 4.60 7.74
CA MET A 19 -13.92 4.83 7.12
C MET A 19 -14.30 3.65 6.19
N PRO A 20 -15.49 3.06 6.36
CA PRO A 20 -15.95 1.98 5.50
C PRO A 20 -16.32 2.53 4.12
N VAL A 21 -15.73 1.98 3.06
CA VAL A 21 -16.02 2.33 1.66
C VAL A 21 -17.47 2.00 1.29
N ALA A 22 -17.98 0.90 1.84
CA ALA A 22 -19.34 0.44 1.58
C ALA A 22 -20.41 1.44 2.01
N ALA A 23 -20.09 2.35 2.96
CA ALA A 23 -21.03 3.38 3.40
C ALA A 23 -21.28 4.48 2.34
N SER A 24 -20.36 4.69 1.39
CA SER A 24 -20.53 5.68 0.32
C SER A 24 -20.81 5.06 -1.05
N GLU A 25 -20.30 3.86 -1.31
CA GLU A 25 -20.21 3.29 -2.68
C GLU A 25 -20.92 1.93 -2.81
N GLY A 26 -21.65 1.48 -1.78
CA GLY A 26 -22.39 0.22 -1.78
C GLY A 26 -21.53 -1.02 -1.55
N PRO A 27 -22.16 -2.21 -1.53
CA PRO A 27 -21.47 -3.48 -1.25
C PRO A 27 -20.47 -3.86 -2.34
N PHE A 28 -19.48 -4.67 -2.00
CA PHE A 28 -18.35 -5.07 -2.85
C PHE A 28 -17.54 -3.89 -3.39
N SER A 29 -17.44 -2.84 -2.58
CA SER A 29 -16.64 -1.65 -2.91
C SER A 29 -15.35 -1.61 -2.10
N GLY A 30 -14.30 -1.05 -2.72
CA GLY A 30 -12.96 -1.02 -2.14
C GLY A 30 -12.21 0.25 -2.52
N VAL A 31 -11.15 0.54 -1.77
CA VAL A 31 -10.25 1.66 -2.08
C VAL A 31 -9.07 1.18 -2.90
N PHE A 32 -8.73 1.95 -3.93
CA PHE A 32 -7.48 1.87 -4.65
C PHE A 32 -6.62 3.08 -4.29
N VAL A 33 -5.61 2.89 -3.43
CA VAL A 33 -4.74 3.97 -2.97
C VAL A 33 -3.66 4.25 -4.01
N VAL A 34 -3.58 5.49 -4.46
CA VAL A 34 -2.60 5.94 -5.46
C VAL A 34 -1.61 6.88 -4.81
N LYS A 35 -0.33 6.69 -5.08
CA LYS A 35 0.69 7.63 -4.63
C LYS A 35 0.69 8.89 -5.50
N ASP A 36 0.18 9.98 -4.95
CA ASP A 36 0.06 11.29 -5.57
C ASP A 36 1.32 12.15 -5.37
N GLU A 37 1.36 13.31 -6.04
CA GLU A 37 2.53 14.22 -6.05
C GLU A 37 2.93 14.68 -4.65
N GLU A 38 1.95 14.94 -3.78
CA GLU A 38 2.23 15.33 -2.40
C GLU A 38 2.89 14.20 -1.62
N ALA A 39 2.36 12.98 -1.70
CA ALA A 39 2.97 11.82 -1.05
C ALA A 39 4.36 11.48 -1.63
N GLU A 40 4.61 11.78 -2.92
CA GLU A 40 5.96 11.72 -3.50
C GLU A 40 6.90 12.78 -2.91
N ALA A 41 6.43 14.01 -2.72
CA ALA A 41 7.20 15.09 -2.11
C ALA A 41 7.54 14.79 -0.65
N GLU A 42 6.60 14.28 0.13
CA GLU A 42 6.82 13.84 1.52
C GLU A 42 7.83 12.69 1.64
N ASP A 43 7.87 11.82 0.62
CA ASP A 43 8.85 10.74 0.55
C ASP A 43 10.20 11.22 -0.02
N SER A 44 10.32 12.47 -0.43
CA SER A 44 11.57 13.04 -0.93
C SER A 44 12.31 13.82 0.16
N TYR A 45 13.64 13.80 0.11
CA TYR A 45 14.52 14.54 1.00
C TYR A 45 15.77 15.00 0.24
N CYS A 46 16.63 15.81 0.88
CA CYS A 46 17.76 16.48 0.22
C CYS A 46 17.32 17.28 -1.02
N TRP A 47 16.41 18.25 -0.84
CA TRP A 47 15.88 19.10 -1.92
C TRP A 47 15.38 18.34 -3.16
N GLY A 48 14.67 17.22 -2.97
CA GLY A 48 14.10 16.47 -4.10
C GLY A 48 15.00 15.34 -4.65
N ILE A 49 16.28 15.31 -4.27
CA ILE A 49 17.28 14.43 -4.90
C ILE A 49 17.15 12.99 -4.39
N CYS A 50 16.91 12.83 -3.10
CA CYS A 50 16.81 11.51 -2.48
C CYS A 50 15.36 11.12 -2.24
N LYS A 51 15.04 9.83 -2.35
CA LYS A 51 13.70 9.29 -2.12
C LYS A 51 13.72 8.20 -1.05
N ARG A 52 12.82 8.29 -0.08
CA ARG A 52 12.51 7.23 0.87
C ARG A 52 11.81 6.09 0.11
N ARG A 53 12.46 4.93 0.06
CA ARG A 53 11.98 3.76 -0.70
C ARG A 53 11.17 2.77 0.14
N SER A 54 11.18 2.91 1.46
CA SER A 54 10.53 1.98 2.38
C SER A 54 9.24 2.55 2.95
N ILE A 55 8.20 1.73 2.94
CA ILE A 55 6.88 2.04 3.51
C ILE A 55 6.67 1.07 4.68
N LYS A 56 6.53 1.61 5.89
CA LYS A 56 6.42 0.80 7.13
C LYS A 56 4.99 0.69 7.67
N LYS A 57 4.09 1.57 7.22
CA LYS A 57 2.74 1.68 7.76
C LYS A 57 1.70 1.70 6.62
N PRO A 58 0.52 1.10 6.82
CA PRO A 58 -0.57 1.20 5.86
C PRO A 58 -1.19 2.62 5.84
N PRO A 59 -1.96 2.95 4.79
CA PRO A 59 -2.23 2.10 3.62
C PRO A 59 -1.05 2.04 2.65
N PHE A 60 -0.88 0.88 2.01
CA PHE A 60 0.13 0.69 0.97
C PHE A 60 -0.42 1.15 -0.39
N PRO A 61 0.38 1.81 -1.25
CA PRO A 61 -0.06 2.22 -2.58
C PRO A 61 -0.28 1.02 -3.51
N GLN A 62 -1.40 1.00 -4.23
CA GLN A 62 -1.77 -0.01 -5.23
C GLN A 62 -1.25 0.32 -6.63
N ASP A 63 -0.79 1.55 -6.91
CA ASP A 63 -0.20 1.91 -8.20
C ASP A 63 1.23 1.36 -8.39
N ARG A 64 1.73 0.57 -7.44
CA ARG A 64 3.13 0.10 -7.42
C ARG A 64 3.27 -1.36 -6.99
N ILE A 65 4.31 -2.00 -7.52
CA ILE A 65 4.81 -3.27 -7.00
C ILE A 65 5.73 -2.97 -5.83
N LEU A 66 5.42 -3.55 -4.66
CA LEU A 66 6.23 -3.42 -3.46
C LEU A 66 7.14 -4.63 -3.29
N THR A 67 8.21 -4.42 -2.53
CA THR A 67 9.13 -5.51 -2.15
C THR A 67 8.98 -5.74 -0.66
N ILE A 68 8.46 -6.92 -0.28
CA ILE A 68 8.43 -7.36 1.11
C ILE A 68 9.80 -7.97 1.43
N LEU A 69 10.43 -7.43 2.46
CA LEU A 69 11.69 -7.94 3.00
C LEU A 69 11.37 -8.86 4.18
N HIS A 70 11.76 -10.13 4.09
CA HIS A 70 11.64 -11.07 5.18
C HIS A 70 13.02 -11.29 5.81
N SER A 71 13.22 -10.79 7.01
CA SER A 71 14.42 -11.02 7.81
C SER A 71 14.19 -12.23 8.73
N SER A 72 14.81 -13.37 8.44
CA SER A 72 14.87 -14.49 9.39
C SER A 72 16.04 -14.25 10.34
N SER A 73 15.81 -14.37 11.65
CA SER A 73 16.78 -13.99 12.69
C SER A 73 17.87 -15.05 12.94
N GLN A 74 17.95 -16.09 12.14
CA GLN A 74 18.74 -17.25 12.52
C GLN A 74 19.91 -17.54 11.58
N TYR A 75 19.76 -17.48 10.25
CA TYR A 75 20.87 -17.70 9.32
C TYR A 75 20.62 -16.90 8.02
N GLU A 76 21.64 -16.16 7.55
CA GLU A 76 21.56 -15.03 6.61
C GLU A 76 21.02 -15.33 5.20
N GLU A 77 19.71 -15.23 5.00
CA GLU A 77 19.15 -14.87 3.69
C GLU A 77 17.95 -13.94 3.83
N THR A 78 18.16 -12.65 3.51
CA THR A 78 17.06 -11.69 3.39
C THR A 78 16.25 -12.01 2.14
N LYS A 79 15.21 -12.83 2.28
CA LYS A 79 14.34 -13.17 1.15
C LYS A 79 13.47 -11.95 0.83
N SER A 80 13.61 -11.45 -0.40
CA SER A 80 12.80 -10.36 -0.93
C SER A 80 11.76 -10.90 -1.90
N THR A 81 10.49 -10.54 -1.69
CA THR A 81 9.39 -10.94 -2.58
C THR A 81 8.73 -9.69 -3.16
N LYS A 82 8.68 -9.62 -4.48
CA LYS A 82 7.97 -8.56 -5.20
C LYS A 82 6.49 -8.92 -5.29
N VAL A 83 5.63 -8.06 -4.73
CA VAL A 83 4.20 -8.29 -4.61
C VAL A 83 3.41 -7.07 -5.01
N TRP A 84 2.19 -7.30 -5.46
CA TRP A 84 1.15 -6.29 -5.58
C TRP A 84 0.13 -6.51 -4.45
N LEU A 85 -0.16 -5.45 -3.70
CA LEU A 85 -0.99 -5.49 -2.50
C LEU A 85 -2.36 -4.87 -2.80
N LEU A 86 -3.39 -5.70 -2.90
CA LEU A 86 -4.77 -5.25 -3.12
C LEU A 86 -5.55 -5.27 -1.82
N PRO A 87 -6.13 -4.15 -1.34
CA PRO A 87 -6.96 -4.14 -0.15
C PRO A 87 -8.17 -5.05 -0.33
N VAL A 88 -8.56 -5.75 0.74
CA VAL A 88 -9.76 -6.57 0.73
C VAL A 88 -10.99 -5.68 0.58
N LEU A 89 -11.90 -6.05 -0.33
CA LEU A 89 -13.17 -5.36 -0.54
C LEU A 89 -14.04 -5.39 0.72
N ASP A 90 -14.93 -4.42 0.88
CA ASP A 90 -15.86 -4.30 2.02
C ASP A 90 -15.19 -4.25 3.40
N ARG A 91 -13.89 -3.97 3.43
CA ARG A 91 -13.13 -3.78 4.66
C ARG A 91 -12.50 -2.39 4.65
N PRO A 92 -12.47 -1.70 5.81
CA PRO A 92 -11.70 -0.48 5.93
C PRO A 92 -10.21 -0.78 5.78
N LEU A 93 -9.43 0.19 5.32
CA LEU A 93 -7.98 0.08 5.20
C LEU A 93 -7.30 -0.17 6.56
N SER A 94 -7.97 0.22 7.66
CA SER A 94 -7.51 0.01 9.03
C SER A 94 -7.47 -1.47 9.44
N SER A 95 -8.20 -2.32 8.71
CA SER A 95 -8.12 -3.77 8.90
C SER A 95 -6.75 -4.35 8.53
N ASN A 96 -5.95 -3.60 7.75
CA ASN A 96 -4.64 -3.98 7.26
C ASN A 96 -4.65 -5.37 6.56
N ARG A 97 -5.75 -5.72 5.89
CA ARG A 97 -5.91 -6.97 5.14
C ARG A 97 -5.75 -6.71 3.66
N TYR A 98 -4.87 -7.49 3.04
CA TYR A 98 -4.55 -7.38 1.63
C TYR A 98 -4.47 -8.76 0.98
N TYR A 99 -4.93 -8.86 -0.25
CA TYR A 99 -4.54 -9.93 -1.16
C TYR A 99 -3.11 -9.64 -1.65
N LEU A 100 -2.27 -10.66 -1.57
CA LEU A 100 -0.89 -10.64 -2.02
C LEU A 100 -0.80 -11.33 -3.38
N ILE A 101 -0.55 -10.55 -4.43
CA ILE A 101 -0.31 -11.07 -5.77
C ILE A 101 1.19 -11.08 -6.02
N LYS A 102 1.77 -12.23 -6.36
CA LYS A 102 3.19 -12.31 -6.64
C LYS A 102 3.48 -11.68 -7.99
N ALA A 103 4.25 -10.59 -7.99
CA ALA A 103 4.48 -9.79 -9.18
C ALA A 103 5.64 -10.31 -10.05
N ARG A 104 6.53 -11.16 -9.51
CA ARG A 104 7.71 -11.65 -10.22
C ARG A 104 8.08 -13.10 -9.83
N GLY A 105 8.74 -13.79 -10.76
CA GLY A 105 9.26 -15.15 -10.59
C GLY A 105 8.43 -16.19 -11.35
N LYS A 106 8.79 -17.46 -11.18
CA LYS A 106 8.17 -18.60 -11.89
C LYS A 106 6.68 -18.77 -11.59
N HIS A 107 6.28 -18.43 -10.36
CA HIS A 107 4.90 -18.56 -9.86
C HIS A 107 4.29 -17.17 -9.62
N LYS A 108 4.41 -16.28 -10.61
CA LYS A 108 3.74 -14.95 -10.58
C LYS A 108 2.26 -15.11 -10.94
N GLY A 109 1.44 -14.16 -10.49
CA GLY A 109 -0.03 -14.23 -10.59
C GLY A 109 -0.65 -14.47 -9.23
#